data_AF-A0A4V1IPM9-F1
#
_entry.id   AF-A0A4V1IPM9-F1
#
_cell.length_a   1.000
_cell.length_b   1.000
_cell.length_c   1.000
_cell.angle_alpha   90.00
_cell.angle_beta   90.00
_cell.angle_gamma   90.00
#
_symmetry.space_group_name_H-M   'P 1'
#
loop_
_entity.id
_entity.type
_entity.pdbx_description
1 polymer ?
#
loop_
_entity_poly.entity_id
_entity_poly.type
_entity_poly.pdbx_seq_one_letter_code
_entity_poly.pdbx_strand_id
1 'polypeptide(L)'
;YTVLNTLEFSSARRRMSVIVRVWDGRILLICKGADTVILERLQPESELTEIQRRDLEWVMQDMAAFATEGLRTLLYARREIGEEEYRRWSARYSVASTALLERARLMDSVAESIERDLVLLGGTAVED
;
A
#
# COMPACT_ATOMS: atom_id res chain seq x y z
N TYR A 1 12.10 0.37 -14.80
CA TYR A 1 11.48 -0.53 -13.81
C TYR A 1 10.58 -1.51 -14.55
N THR A 2 10.16 -2.59 -13.90
CA THR A 2 9.23 -3.59 -14.44
C THR A 2 8.07 -3.77 -13.48
N VAL A 3 6.82 -3.64 -13.96
CA VAL A 3 5.64 -3.95 -13.15
C VAL A 3 5.50 -5.47 -13.05
N LEU A 4 5.42 -5.97 -11.82
CA LEU A 4 5.27 -7.39 -11.52
C LEU A 4 3.79 -7.74 -11.30
N ASN A 5 3.08 -6.95 -10.49
CA ASN A 5 1.65 -7.10 -10.24
C ASN A 5 1.00 -5.74 -9.97
N THR A 6 -0.26 -5.60 -10.38
CA THR A 6 -1.14 -4.50 -9.98
C THR A 6 -2.28 -5.05 -9.14
N LEU A 7 -2.44 -4.50 -7.94
CA LEU A 7 -3.54 -4.79 -7.03
C LEU A 7 -4.57 -3.67 -7.17
N GLU A 8 -5.55 -3.93 -8.03
CA GLU A 8 -6.54 -2.94 -8.46
C GLU A 8 -7.33 -2.33 -7.30
N PHE A 9 -7.79 -1.10 -7.52
CA PHE A 9 -8.69 -0.44 -6.59
C PHE A 9 -10.02 -1.19 -6.52
N SER A 10 -10.54 -1.35 -5.31
CA SER A 10 -11.93 -1.71 -5.09
C SER A 10 -12.54 -0.85 -3.99
N SER A 11 -13.84 -0.57 -4.08
CA SER A 11 -14.56 0.21 -3.06
C SER A 11 -14.48 -0.44 -1.68
N ALA A 12 -14.35 -1.77 -1.62
CA ALA A 12 -14.17 -2.50 -0.37
C ALA A 12 -12.77 -2.26 0.24
N ARG A 13 -11.72 -2.25 -0.59
CA ARG A 13 -10.33 -2.09 -0.13
C ARG A 13 -9.92 -0.63 0.07
N ARG A 14 -10.54 0.30 -0.68
CA ARG A 14 -10.26 1.76 -0.68
C ARG A 14 -8.78 2.12 -0.85
N ARG A 15 -8.04 1.27 -1.57
CA ARG A 15 -6.62 1.41 -1.89
C ARG A 15 -6.27 0.65 -3.15
N MET A 16 -5.13 0.99 -3.74
CA MET A 16 -4.52 0.32 -4.89
C MET A 16 -3.02 0.18 -4.62
N SER A 17 -2.43 -0.93 -5.07
CA SER A 17 -0.99 -1.13 -4.98
C SER A 17 -0.39 -1.61 -6.28
N VAL A 18 0.89 -1.31 -6.48
CA VAL A 18 1.69 -1.78 -7.59
C VAL A 18 2.98 -2.36 -7.03
N ILE A 19 3.31 -3.59 -7.46
CA ILE A 19 4.56 -4.26 -7.14
C ILE A 19 5.47 -4.12 -8.36
N VAL A 20 6.66 -3.56 -8.15
CA VAL A 20 7.63 -3.28 -9.21
C VAL A 20 8.99 -3.85 -8.87
N ARG A 21 9.68 -4.38 -9.87
CA ARG A 21 11.13 -4.57 -9.82
C ARG A 21 11.81 -3.31 -10.34
N VAL A 22 12.59 -2.66 -9.50
CA VAL A 22 13.35 -1.46 -9.87
C VAL A 22 14.68 -1.84 -10.53
N TRP A 23 15.42 -0.85 -11.03
CA TRP A 23 16.62 -1.06 -11.86
C TRP A 23 17.77 -1.76 -11.14
N ASP A 24 17.83 -1.67 -9.81
CA ASP A 24 18.84 -2.34 -8.98
C ASP A 24 18.43 -3.76 -8.56
N GLY A 25 17.32 -4.26 -9.10
CA GLY A 25 16.82 -5.62 -8.86
C GLY A 25 15.89 -5.74 -7.64
N ARG A 26 15.80 -4.73 -6.77
CA ARG A 26 14.89 -4.76 -5.61
C ARG A 26 13.43 -4.80 -6.05
N ILE A 27 12.60 -5.44 -5.24
CA ILE A 27 11.14 -5.47 -5.41
C ILE A 27 10.51 -4.50 -4.42
N LEU A 28 9.75 -3.54 -4.93
CA LEU A 28 9.03 -2.57 -4.12
C LEU A 28 7.53 -2.75 -4.34
N LEU A 29 6.77 -2.77 -3.24
CA LEU A 29 5.34 -2.50 -3.25
C LEU A 29 5.14 -1.03 -2.94
N ILE A 30 4.33 -0.37 -3.76
CA ILE A 30 3.85 1.00 -3.53
C ILE A 30 2.34 0.93 -3.41
N CYS A 31 1.79 1.45 -2.33
CA CYS A 31 0.37 1.47 -2.02
C CYS A 31 -0.12 2.91 -1.90
N LYS A 32 -1.27 3.21 -2.51
CA LYS A 32 -2.00 4.47 -2.30
C LYS A 32 -3.44 4.19 -1.88
N GLY A 33 -3.97 4.98 -0.97
CA GLY A 33 -5.32 4.76 -0.45
C GLY A 33 -5.79 5.84 0.50
N ALA A 34 -7.01 5.64 1.02
CA ALA A 34 -7.59 6.52 2.03
C ALA A 34 -6.74 6.50 3.32
N ASP A 35 -6.74 7.62 4.05
CA ASP A 35 -5.84 7.85 5.19
C ASP A 35 -5.95 6.73 6.24
N THR A 36 -7.17 6.46 6.72
CA THR A 36 -7.43 5.39 7.70
C THR A 36 -6.97 4.02 7.23
N VAL A 37 -7.08 3.75 5.93
CA VAL A 37 -6.73 2.46 5.34
C VAL A 37 -5.22 2.27 5.26
N ILE A 38 -4.47 3.32 4.90
CA ILE A 38 -3.01 3.23 4.83
C ILE A 38 -2.41 3.20 6.24
N LEU A 39 -2.93 4.00 7.17
CA LEU A 39 -2.46 4.04 8.56
C LEU A 39 -2.51 2.69 9.27
N GLU A 40 -3.59 1.92 9.10
CA GLU A 40 -3.73 0.56 9.64
C GLU A 40 -2.69 -0.45 9.12
N ARG A 41 -1.99 -0.11 8.04
CA ARG A 41 -1.06 -1.00 7.33
C ARG A 41 0.39 -0.54 7.45
N LEU A 42 0.63 0.58 8.13
CA LEU A 42 1.99 1.01 8.42
C LEU A 42 2.63 0.08 9.44
N GLN A 43 3.96 0.01 9.41
CA GLN A 43 4.73 -0.63 10.47
C GLN A 43 4.44 0.06 11.82
N PRO A 44 4.54 -0.66 12.96
CA PRO A 44 4.32 -0.08 14.28
C PRO A 44 5.20 1.14 14.54
N GLU A 45 4.68 2.15 15.25
CA GLU A 45 5.45 3.35 15.60
C GLU A 45 6.74 3.07 16.39
N SER A 46 6.78 1.93 17.10
CA SER A 46 7.96 1.44 17.81
C SER A 46 9.10 1.03 16.89
N GLU A 47 8.81 0.72 15.63
CA GLU A 47 9.79 0.33 14.60
C GLU A 47 10.20 1.52 13.73
N LEU A 48 9.56 2.69 13.92
CA LEU A 48 9.92 3.91 13.21
C LEU A 48 11.19 4.54 13.81
N THR A 49 12.07 4.96 12.91
CA THR A 49 13.13 5.92 13.24
C THR A 49 12.51 7.25 13.69
N GLU A 50 13.28 8.06 14.43
CA GLU A 50 12.84 9.39 14.85
C GLU A 50 12.41 10.28 13.67
N ILE A 51 13.13 10.19 12.56
CA ILE A 51 12.80 10.92 11.32
C ILE A 51 11.43 10.46 10.78
N GLN A 52 11.22 9.15 10.65
CA GLN A 52 9.95 8.62 10.13
C GLN A 52 8.76 8.95 11.03
N ARG A 53 8.94 8.97 12.36
CA ARG A 53 7.89 9.37 13.30
C ARG A 53 7.51 10.84 13.09
N ARG A 54 8.52 11.71 12.95
CA ARG A 54 8.30 13.14 12.67
C ARG A 54 7.63 13.35 11.31
N ASP A 55 8.05 12.63 10.28
CA ASP A 55 7.44 12.69 8.95
C ASP A 55 5.96 12.24 9.00
N LEU A 56 5.65 11.18 9.77
CA LEU A 56 4.28 10.74 10.00
C LEU A 56 3.44 11.84 10.67
N GLU A 57 3.93 12.44 11.75
CA GLU A 57 3.24 13.53 12.44
C GLU A 57 2.95 14.72 11.50
N TRP A 58 3.94 15.15 10.73
CA TRP A 58 3.79 16.25 9.78
C TRP A 58 2.79 15.95 8.67
N VAL A 59 2.90 14.78 8.04
CA VAL A 59 1.96 14.38 6.99
C VAL A 59 0.54 14.29 7.55
N MET A 60 0.35 13.82 8.79
CA MET A 60 -0.98 13.75 9.41
C MET A 60 -1.56 15.14 9.69
N GLN A 61 -0.74 16.10 10.09
CA GLN A 61 -1.17 17.49 10.26
C GLN A 61 -1.61 18.11 8.92
N ASP A 62 -0.81 17.96 7.88
CA ASP A 62 -1.14 18.48 6.55
C ASP A 62 -2.41 17.83 5.98
N MET A 63 -2.56 16.50 6.11
CA MET A 63 -3.74 15.81 5.60
C MET A 63 -5.01 16.25 6.33
N ALA A 64 -4.94 16.49 7.65
CA ALA A 64 -6.08 17.01 8.40
C ALA A 64 -6.48 18.43 7.94
N ALA A 65 -5.50 19.29 7.64
CA ALA A 65 -5.75 20.62 7.11
C ALA A 65 -6.43 20.55 5.73
N PHE A 66 -5.87 19.75 4.81
CA PHE A 66 -6.43 19.58 3.47
C PHE A 66 -7.84 18.99 3.47
N ALA A 67 -8.11 18.02 4.35
CA ALA A 67 -9.45 17.47 4.51
C ALA A 67 -10.46 18.52 5.01
N THR A 68 -10.01 19.46 5.86
CA THR A 68 -10.85 20.58 6.35
C THR A 68 -11.18 21.58 5.23
N GLU A 69 -10.27 21.73 4.27
CA GLU A 69 -10.47 22.54 3.06
C GLU A 69 -11.32 21.84 1.99
N GLY A 70 -11.77 20.60 2.24
CA GLY A 70 -12.59 19.84 1.31
C GLY A 70 -11.81 19.16 0.18
N LEU A 71 -10.48 19.15 0.26
CA LEU A 71 -9.63 18.48 -0.74
C LEU A 71 -9.66 16.97 -0.54
N ARG A 72 -9.56 16.24 -1.65
CA ARG A 72 -9.45 14.78 -1.61
C ARG A 72 -8.03 14.36 -1.25
N THR A 73 -7.86 13.83 -0.05
CA THR A 73 -6.58 13.31 0.45
C THR A 73 -6.34 11.85 0.07
N LEU A 74 -5.08 11.50 -0.18
CA LEU A 74 -4.61 10.12 -0.31
C LEU A 74 -3.23 10.00 0.34
N LEU A 75 -3.02 8.92 1.09
CA LEU A 75 -1.70 8.55 1.58
C LEU A 75 -1.01 7.58 0.64
N TYR A 76 0.32 7.69 0.59
CA TYR A 76 1.22 6.82 -0.13
C TYR A 76 2.18 6.16 0.85
N ALA A 77 2.36 4.86 0.71
CA ALA A 77 3.30 4.08 1.49
C ALA A 77 3.99 3.05 0.62
N ARG A 78 5.15 2.56 1.06
CA ARG A 78 5.91 1.53 0.35
C ARG A 78 6.42 0.45 1.28
N ARG A 79 6.78 -0.68 0.70
CA ARG A 79 7.55 -1.73 1.36
C ARG A 79 8.49 -2.40 0.38
N GLU A 80 9.71 -2.69 0.82
CA GLU A 80 10.62 -3.55 0.07
C GLU A 80 10.26 -5.01 0.36
N ILE A 81 10.11 -5.82 -0.69
CA ILE A 81 9.71 -7.22 -0.60
C ILE A 81 10.91 -8.09 -0.98
N GLY A 82 11.20 -9.11 -0.17
CA GLY A 82 12.24 -10.08 -0.51
C GLY A 82 11.84 -10.94 -1.72
N GLU A 83 12.80 -11.31 -2.57
CA GLU A 83 12.56 -12.14 -3.77
C GLU A 83 11.76 -13.42 -3.48
N GLU A 84 12.11 -14.11 -2.40
CA GLU A 84 11.44 -15.34 -1.99
C GLU A 84 10.04 -15.09 -1.39
N GLU A 85 9.84 -13.99 -0.67
CA GLU A 85 8.51 -13.58 -0.20
C GLU A 85 7.59 -13.29 -1.40
N TYR A 86 8.07 -12.48 -2.35
CA TYR A 86 7.33 -12.16 -3.56
C TYR A 86 6.98 -13.41 -4.36
N ARG A 87 7.93 -14.34 -4.55
CA ARG A 87 7.70 -15.59 -5.27
C ARG A 87 6.56 -16.41 -4.67
N ARG A 88 6.59 -16.61 -3.33
CA ARG A 88 5.51 -17.33 -2.63
C ARG A 88 4.18 -16.61 -2.70
N TRP A 89 4.18 -15.30 -2.54
CA TRP A 89 2.96 -14.50 -2.66
C TRP A 89 2.39 -14.55 -4.09
N SER A 90 3.22 -14.41 -5.11
CA SER A 90 2.82 -14.42 -6.52
C SER A 90 2.21 -15.76 -6.93
N ALA A 91 2.76 -16.88 -6.42
CA ALA A 91 2.15 -18.20 -6.61
C ALA A 91 0.74 -18.28 -6.01
N ARG A 92 0.53 -17.78 -4.78
CA ARG A 92 -0.82 -17.71 -4.16
C ARG A 92 -1.75 -16.79 -4.92
N TYR A 93 -1.26 -15.66 -5.40
CA TYR A 93 -2.03 -14.70 -6.20
C TYR A 93 -2.50 -15.33 -7.52
N SER A 94 -1.62 -16.07 -8.20
CA SER A 94 -1.96 -16.80 -9.43
C SER A 94 -3.08 -17.81 -9.18
N VAL A 95 -2.98 -18.63 -8.13
CA VAL A 95 -4.02 -19.60 -7.76
C VAL A 95 -5.36 -18.91 -7.45
N ALA A 96 -5.33 -17.81 -6.67
CA ALA A 96 -6.52 -17.03 -6.36
C ALA A 96 -7.17 -16.44 -7.62
N SER A 97 -6.36 -15.97 -8.58
CA SER A 97 -6.85 -15.35 -9.82
C SER A 97 -7.59 -16.33 -10.74
N THR A 98 -7.24 -17.61 -10.67
CA THR A 98 -7.85 -18.69 -11.46
C THR A 98 -8.97 -19.43 -10.71
N ALA A 99 -9.31 -19.01 -9.48
CA ALA A 99 -10.34 -19.66 -8.69
C ALA A 99 -11.73 -19.53 -9.33
N LEU A 100 -12.47 -20.64 -9.37
CA LEU A 100 -13.84 -20.69 -9.90
C LEU A 100 -14.88 -20.20 -8.89
N LEU A 101 -14.60 -20.37 -7.60
CA LEU A 101 -15.47 -20.00 -6.49
C LEU A 101 -14.78 -18.96 -5.61
N GLU A 102 -15.55 -18.01 -5.07
CA GLU A 102 -15.07 -16.97 -4.14
C GLU A 102 -13.85 -16.17 -4.62
N ARG A 103 -13.62 -16.08 -5.94
CA ARG A 103 -12.44 -15.43 -6.51
C ARG A 103 -12.17 -14.05 -5.92
N ALA A 104 -13.18 -13.19 -5.83
CA ALA A 104 -13.04 -11.84 -5.28
C ALA A 104 -12.51 -11.85 -3.83
N ARG A 105 -13.07 -12.70 -2.98
CA ARG A 105 -12.67 -12.86 -1.57
C ARG A 105 -11.25 -13.40 -1.45
N LEU A 106 -10.87 -14.37 -2.28
CA LEU A 106 -9.51 -14.92 -2.31
C LEU A 106 -8.49 -13.87 -2.77
N MET A 107 -8.83 -13.11 -3.81
CA MET A 107 -7.97 -12.02 -4.31
C MET A 107 -7.77 -10.93 -3.26
N ASP A 108 -8.84 -10.52 -2.56
CA ASP A 108 -8.77 -9.55 -1.48
C ASP A 108 -7.89 -10.06 -0.33
N SER A 109 -8.07 -11.32 0.07
CA SER A 109 -7.26 -11.94 1.14
C SER A 109 -5.78 -12.03 0.78
N VAL A 110 -5.45 -12.43 -0.46
CA VAL A 110 -4.06 -12.50 -0.91
C VAL A 110 -3.45 -11.10 -1.03
N ALA A 111 -4.19 -10.12 -1.54
CA ALA A 111 -3.74 -8.73 -1.60
C ALA A 111 -3.46 -8.16 -0.19
N GLU A 112 -4.36 -8.37 0.77
CA GLU A 112 -4.20 -7.96 2.17
C GLU A 112 -2.95 -8.58 2.83
N SER A 113 -2.53 -9.77 2.39
CA SER A 113 -1.39 -10.46 2.99
C SER A 113 -0.02 -9.84 2.69
N ILE A 114 0.09 -9.02 1.63
CA ILE A 114 1.36 -8.35 1.24
C ILE A 114 1.36 -6.85 1.52
N GLU A 115 0.20 -6.26 1.79
CA GLU A 115 0.02 -4.84 2.07
C GLU A 115 0.05 -4.55 3.57
N ARG A 116 1.12 -4.98 4.24
CA ARG A 116 1.34 -4.82 5.69
C ARG A 116 2.75 -4.34 5.94
N ASP A 117 3.01 -3.78 7.11
CA ASP A 117 4.34 -3.31 7.53
C ASP A 117 4.91 -2.27 6.54
N LEU A 118 4.02 -1.38 6.08
CA LEU A 118 4.36 -0.35 5.12
C LEU A 118 5.08 0.82 5.80
N VAL A 119 5.93 1.50 5.04
CA VAL A 119 6.58 2.74 5.44
C VAL A 119 5.88 3.89 4.73
N LEU A 120 5.39 4.87 5.49
CA LEU A 120 4.78 6.07 4.92
C LEU A 120 5.79 6.80 4.03
N LEU A 121 5.32 7.29 2.88
CA LEU A 121 6.06 8.16 1.98
C LEU A 121 5.57 9.60 2.02
N GLY A 122 4.26 9.80 2.20
CA GLY A 122 3.64 11.11 2.22
C GLY A 122 2.16 11.05 1.87
N GLY A 123 1.56 12.21 1.63
CA GLY A 123 0.18 12.36 1.21
C GLY A 123 0.05 13.32 0.03
N THR A 124 -1.07 13.23 -0.67
CA THR A 124 -1.48 14.17 -1.73
C THR A 124 -2.85 14.72 -1.40
N ALA A 125 -3.09 15.98 -1.72
CA ALA A 125 -4.41 16.59 -1.72
C ALA A 125 -4.74 17.07 -3.14
N VAL A 126 -5.93 16.72 -3.63
CA VAL A 126 -6.39 17.03 -4.98
C VAL A 126 -7.74 17.73 -4.89
N GLU A 127 -7.89 18.83 -5.61
CA GLU A 127 -9.16 19.52 -5.82
C GLU A 127 -9.96 18.79 -6.92
N ASP A 128 -11.27 18.64 -6.74
CA ASP A 128 -12.15 17.92 -7.67
C ASP A 128 -12.27 18.59 -9.05
#